data_AF-A0A2I2G4D1-F1
#
_entry.id   AF-A0A2I2G4D1-F1
#
_cell.length_a   1.000
_cell.length_b   1.000
_cell.length_c   1.000
_cell.angle_alpha   90.00
_cell.angle_beta   90.00
_cell.angle_gamma   90.00
#
_symmetry.space_group_name_H-M   'P 1'
#
loop_
_entity.id
_entity.type
_entity.pdbx_description
1 polymer ?
#
loop_
_entity_poly.entity_id
_entity_poly.type
_entity_poly.pdbx_seq_one_letter_code
_entity_poly.pdbx_strand_id
1 'polypeptide(L)'
;YTDAQAAEVWRFGITSWDCICNGEKSQKARKAFLDHHSYVRKVVPPERLLELHPQDGWKPLCRFSNPSELRSSYPVTNDTWT
;
A
#
# COMPACT_ATOMS: atom_id res chain seq x y z
N TYR A 1 3.88 -1.80 -16.93
CA TYR A 1 2.52 -1.36 -16.54
C TYR A 1 2.12 -0.27 -17.51
N THR A 2 0.98 -0.39 -18.19
CA THR A 2 0.48 0.70 -19.02
C THR A 2 -0.39 1.64 -18.18
N ASP A 3 -0.53 2.89 -18.61
CA ASP A 3 -1.35 3.89 -17.92
C ASP A 3 -2.82 3.42 -17.77
N ALA A 4 -3.31 2.63 -18.73
CA ALA A 4 -4.64 2.04 -18.69
C ALA A 4 -4.80 0.99 -17.58
N GLN A 5 -3.79 0.14 -17.38
CA GLN A 5 -3.78 -0.87 -16.31
C GLN A 5 -3.66 -0.21 -14.94
N ALA A 6 -2.84 0.85 -14.82
CA ALA A 6 -2.73 1.62 -13.58
C ALA A 6 -4.05 2.31 -13.21
N ALA A 7 -4.75 2.89 -14.20
CA ALA A 7 -6.05 3.52 -14.00
C ALA A 7 -7.14 2.53 -13.57
N GLU A 8 -7.10 1.30 -14.06
CA GLU A 8 -8.07 0.27 -13.69
C GLU A 8 -7.87 -0.24 -12.26
N VAL A 9 -6.61 -0.49 -11.86
CA VAL A 9 -6.27 -0.84 -10.47
C VAL A 9 -6.59 0.31 -9.51
N TRP A 10 -6.37 1.55 -9.94
CA TRP A 10 -6.72 2.73 -9.15
C TRP A 10 -8.23 2.86 -8.95
N ARG A 11 -9.03 2.69 -10.01
CA ARG A 11 -10.50 2.66 -9.91
C ARG A 11 -10.98 1.57 -8.96
N PHE A 12 -10.43 0.36 -9.09
CA PHE A 12 -10.76 -0.75 -8.19
C PHE A 12 -10.38 -0.42 -6.75
N GLY A 13 -9.21 0.17 -6.51
CA GLY A 13 -8.75 0.60 -5.18
C GLY A 13 -9.67 1.66 -4.56
N ILE A 14 -10.13 2.64 -5.34
CA ILE A 14 -11.10 3.64 -4.86
C ILE A 14 -12.44 3.00 -4.56
N THR A 15 -12.99 2.19 -5.47
CA THR A 15 -14.28 1.53 -5.24
C THR A 15 -14.23 0.61 -4.02
N SER A 16 -13.15 -0.15 -3.84
CA SER A 16 -13.00 -0.99 -2.66
C SER A 16 -12.80 -0.16 -1.39
N TRP A 17 -12.07 0.95 -1.45
CA TRP A 17 -11.98 1.89 -0.32
C TRP A 17 -13.32 2.55 0.01
N ASP A 18 -14.10 2.98 -0.98
CA ASP A 18 -15.44 3.54 -0.79
C ASP A 18 -16.41 2.49 -0.25
N CYS A 19 -16.34 1.24 -0.72
CA CYS A 19 -17.17 0.15 -0.20
C CYS A 19 -16.78 -0.26 1.22
N ILE A 20 -15.49 -0.23 1.58
CA ILE A 20 -14.98 -0.69 2.88
C ILE A 20 -15.04 0.44 3.93
N CYS A 21 -14.84 1.69 3.52
CA CYS A 21 -14.71 2.86 4.39
C CYS A 21 -15.84 3.89 4.22
N ASN A 22 -16.80 3.66 3.32
CA ASN A 22 -17.98 4.49 3.06
C ASN A 22 -17.64 5.97 2.77
N GLY A 23 -16.50 6.23 2.13
CA GLY A 23 -16.02 7.57 1.77
C GLY A 23 -15.73 8.53 2.95
N GLU A 24 -15.85 8.09 4.20
CA GLU A 24 -15.69 8.97 5.37
C GLU A 24 -14.23 9.06 5.82
N LYS A 25 -13.73 10.27 6.12
CA LYS A 25 -12.46 10.50 6.84
C LYS A 25 -12.63 10.40 8.38
N SER A 26 -13.58 9.60 8.83
CA SER A 26 -14.02 9.55 10.24
C SER A 26 -13.22 8.52 11.06
N GLN A 27 -13.48 8.47 12.36
CA GLN A 27 -12.92 7.43 13.24
C GLN A 27 -13.21 6.01 12.74
N LYS A 28 -14.31 5.82 11.97
CA LYS A 28 -14.66 4.53 11.36
C LYS A 28 -13.66 4.11 10.28
N ALA A 29 -13.25 5.02 9.39
CA ALA A 29 -12.25 4.70 8.38
C ALA A 29 -10.87 4.44 9.00
N ARG A 30 -10.49 5.20 10.04
CA ARG A 30 -9.28 4.90 10.81
C ARG A 30 -9.36 3.51 11.43
N LYS A 31 -10.51 3.13 12.00
CA LYS A 31 -10.72 1.79 12.54
C LYS A 31 -10.64 0.71 11.46
N ALA A 32 -11.30 0.89 10.31
CA ALA A 32 -11.24 -0.04 9.19
C ALA A 32 -9.80 -0.25 8.68
N PHE A 33 -9.02 0.83 8.55
CA PHE A 33 -7.60 0.77 8.22
C PHE A 33 -6.79 -0.08 9.21
N LEU A 34 -6.98 0.14 10.51
CA LEU A 34 -6.28 -0.60 11.57
C LEU A 34 -6.73 -2.07 11.65
N ASP A 35 -8.03 -2.33 11.50
CA ASP A 35 -8.61 -3.67 11.51
C ASP A 35 -8.09 -4.48 10.31
N HIS A 36 -7.97 -3.87 9.13
CA HIS A 36 -7.39 -4.52 7.95
C HIS A 36 -5.92 -4.90 8.16
N HIS A 37 -5.08 -3.98 8.65
CA HIS A 37 -3.68 -4.29 8.97
C HIS A 37 -3.56 -5.42 9.99
N SER A 38 -4.41 -5.41 11.02
CA SER A 38 -4.45 -6.47 12.04
C SER A 38 -4.86 -7.82 11.47
N TYR A 39 -5.83 -7.83 10.55
CA TYR A 39 -6.23 -9.04 9.84
C TYR A 39 -5.12 -9.60 8.97
N VAL A 40 -4.45 -8.76 8.16
CA VAL A 40 -3.32 -9.19 7.30
C VAL A 40 -2.20 -9.82 8.14
N ARG A 41 -1.80 -9.19 9.25
CA ARG A 41 -0.81 -9.75 10.21
C ARG A 41 -1.21 -11.11 10.78
N LYS A 42 -2.51 -11.32 10.99
CA LYS A 42 -3.04 -12.57 11.57
C LYS A 42 -3.03 -13.72 10.57
N VAL A 43 -3.33 -13.47 9.31
CA VAL A 43 -3.57 -14.52 8.31
C VAL A 43 -2.38 -14.81 7.41
N VAL A 44 -1.45 -13.88 7.25
CA VAL A 44 -0.24 -14.08 6.44
C VAL A 44 0.91 -14.54 7.34
N PRO A 45 1.61 -15.64 7.02
CA PRO A 45 2.80 -16.04 7.76
C PRO A 45 3.84 -14.92 7.80
N PRO A 46 4.50 -14.64 8.94
CA PRO A 46 5.42 -13.51 9.08
C PRO A 46 6.55 -13.48 8.04
N GLU A 47 7.06 -14.66 7.66
CA GLU A 47 8.11 -14.80 6.64
C GLU A 47 7.65 -14.47 5.22
N ARG A 48 6.33 -14.35 5.00
CA ARG A 48 5.70 -13.97 3.73
C ARG A 48 5.04 -12.59 3.78
N LEU A 49 5.20 -11.85 4.88
CA LEU A 49 4.65 -10.51 5.05
C LEU A 49 5.77 -9.47 5.20
N LEU A 50 5.72 -8.43 4.37
CA LEU A 50 6.50 -7.22 4.56
C LEU A 50 5.58 -6.06 4.90
N GLU A 51 5.80 -5.45 6.06
CA GLU A 51 5.22 -4.14 6.39
C GLU A 51 6.19 -3.05 5.94
N LEU A 52 5.80 -2.31 4.90
CA LEU A 52 6.61 -1.27 4.27
C LEU A 52 6.03 0.11 4.59
N HIS A 53 6.82 0.98 5.21
CA HIS A 53 6.50 2.41 5.22
C HIS A 53 7.18 3.09 4.02
N PRO A 54 6.49 3.98 3.27
CA PRO A 54 7.09 4.68 2.13
C PRO A 54 8.39 5.42 2.47
N GLN A 55 8.54 5.89 3.72
CA GLN A 55 9.75 6.54 4.23
C GLN A 55 10.95 5.60 4.34
N ASP A 56 10.74 4.28 4.39
CA ASP A 56 11.83 3.31 4.48
C ASP A 56 12.56 3.11 3.13
N GLY A 57 11.95 3.58 2.03
CA GLY A 57 12.49 3.47 0.68
C GLY A 57 12.63 2.02 0.19
N TRP A 58 13.58 1.77 -0.71
CA TRP A 58 13.80 0.45 -1.31
C TRP A 58 14.32 -0.60 -0.34
N LYS A 59 15.01 -0.17 0.73
CA LYS A 59 15.86 -1.04 1.55
C LYS A 59 15.13 -2.27 2.15
N PRO A 60 13.99 -2.13 2.84
CA PRO A 60 13.25 -3.30 3.35
C PRO A 60 12.64 -4.15 2.23
N LEU A 61 12.17 -3.53 1.15
CA LEU A 61 11.55 -4.23 0.02
C LEU A 61 12.56 -5.11 -0.74
N CYS A 62 13.77 -4.59 -1.00
CA CYS A 62 14.87 -5.31 -1.64
C CYS A 62 15.50 -6.40 -0.74
N ARG A 63 15.33 -6.34 0.58
CA ARG A 63 15.74 -7.46 1.46
C ARG A 63 14.71 -8.58 1.48
N PHE A 64 13.43 -8.22 1.37
CA PHE A 64 12.32 -9.16 1.46
C PHE A 64 12.08 -9.90 0.13
N SER A 65 12.08 -9.14 -0.96
CA SER A 65 12.14 -9.72 -2.31
C SER A 65 13.60 -9.94 -2.62
N ASN A 66 13.99 -10.98 -3.35
CA ASN A 66 15.40 -11.29 -3.61
C ASN A 66 16.00 -10.66 -4.92
N PRO A 67 15.89 -9.34 -5.22
CA PRO A 67 16.66 -8.73 -6.30
C PRO A 67 17.74 -7.74 -5.80
N SER A 68 18.79 -7.59 -6.62
CA SER A 68 19.84 -6.58 -6.47
C SER A 68 19.28 -5.18 -6.20
N GLU A 69 19.85 -4.44 -5.25
CA GLU A 69 19.47 -3.05 -4.92
C GLU A 69 19.28 -2.21 -6.19
N LEU A 70 18.09 -1.64 -6.34
CA LEU A 70 17.78 -0.70 -7.42
C LEU A 70 18.61 0.57 -7.21
N ARG A 71 19.34 1.00 -8.24
CA ARG A 71 20.22 2.21 -8.19
C ARG A 71 19.46 3.54 -8.21
N SER A 72 18.13 3.51 -8.32
CA SER A 72 17.28 4.71 -8.40
C SER A 72 16.74 5.12 -7.03
N SER A 73 16.37 6.40 -6.89
CA SER A 73 15.62 6.88 -5.72
C SER A 73 14.27 6.15 -5.61
N TYR A 74 13.73 6.09 -4.39
CA TYR A 74 12.38 5.59 -4.17
C TYR A 74 11.36 6.59 -4.75
N PRO A 75 10.37 6.15 -5.54
CA PRO A 75 9.47 7.06 -6.25
C PRO A 75 8.54 7.82 -5.29
N VAL A 76 8.34 9.10 -5.58
CA VAL A 76 7.38 9.99 -4.90
C VAL A 76 6.62 10.75 -5.99
N THR A 77 5.43 10.26 -6.35
CA THR A 77 4.69 10.76 -7.53
C THR A 77 3.26 11.20 -7.23
N ASN A 78 2.74 10.89 -6.03
CA ASN A 78 1.35 11.15 -5.62
C ASN A 78 1.32 11.95 -4.31
N ASP A 79 2.02 13.07 -4.25
CA ASP A 79 1.94 14.02 -3.15
C ASP A 79 0.81 15.03 -3.39
N THR A 80 0.09 15.39 -2.32
CA THR A 80 -1.06 16.30 -2.40
C THR A 80 -0.65 17.79 -2.39
N TRP A 81 0.59 18.12 -2.75
CA TRP A 81 1.13 19.48 -2.70
C TRP A 81 1.08 20.22 -4.06
N THR A 82 0.29 19.73 -5.03
CA THR A 82 0.00 20.44 -6.29
C THR A 82 -1.49 20.63 -6.49
#